data_AF-A0A7W1GAV6-F1
#
_entry.id   AF-A0A7W1GAV6-F1
#
_cell.length_a   1.000
_cell.length_b   1.000
_cell.length_c   1.000
_cell.angle_alpha   90.00
_cell.angle_beta   90.00
_cell.angle_gamma   90.00
#
_symmetry.space_group_name_H-M   'P 1'
#
loop_
_entity.id
_entity.type
_entity.pdbx_description
1 polymer ?
#
loop_
_entity_poly.entity_id
_entity_poly.type
_entity_poly.pdbx_seq_one_letter_code
_entity_poly.pdbx_strand_id
1 'polypeptide(L)'
;MTKKAKRGFMDGYETYDPDREGYGAAWQWRQNFRARMGADEAREVLKDESPHGVLGLTDAATWNEIKRAYRTLAMKFHPDHATANGITEQDATQQMKRINAAYVLLEARFGKA
;
A
#
# COMPACT_ATOMS: atom_id res chain seq x y z
N MET A 1 41.54 -32.93 -5.35
CA MET A 1 41.04 -31.60 -4.91
C MET A 1 39.59 -31.46 -5.37
N THR A 2 38.61 -31.80 -4.53
CA THR A 2 37.18 -31.66 -4.85
C THR A 2 36.74 -30.23 -4.54
N LYS A 3 36.29 -29.49 -5.57
CA LYS A 3 35.76 -28.13 -5.41
C LYS A 3 34.46 -28.21 -4.60
N LYS A 4 34.40 -27.52 -3.44
CA LYS A 4 33.16 -27.35 -2.67
C LYS A 4 32.14 -26.63 -3.55
N ALA A 5 30.95 -27.22 -3.70
CA ALA A 5 29.85 -26.60 -4.42
C ALA A 5 29.51 -25.24 -3.77
N LYS A 6 29.33 -24.21 -4.60
CA LYS A 6 28.92 -22.88 -4.13
C LYS A 6 27.46 -23.00 -3.68
N ARG A 7 27.19 -22.70 -2.41
CA ARG A 7 25.83 -22.61 -1.87
C ARG A 7 25.05 -21.60 -2.71
N GLY A 8 23.83 -21.96 -3.11
CA GLY A 8 22.95 -21.06 -3.86
C GLY A 8 22.60 -19.83 -3.03
N PHE A 9 22.27 -18.71 -3.68
CA PHE A 9 21.92 -17.45 -3.01
C PHE A 9 20.78 -17.59 -1.97
N MET A 10 19.95 -18.64 -2.05
CA MET A 10 18.84 -18.94 -1.13
C MET A 10 19.05 -20.14 -0.18
N ASP A 11 20.22 -20.81 -0.18
CA ASP A 11 20.50 -22.06 0.59
C ASP A 11 20.54 -21.90 2.13
N GLY A 12 20.00 -20.80 2.66
CA GLY A 12 19.94 -20.49 4.09
C GLY A 12 18.81 -19.55 4.50
N TYR A 13 17.91 -19.20 3.57
CA TYR A 13 16.69 -18.47 3.90
C TYR A 13 15.54 -19.47 4.00
N GLU A 14 14.78 -19.43 5.09
CA GLU A 14 13.51 -20.14 5.19
C GLU A 14 12.60 -19.60 4.08
N THR A 15 12.39 -20.41 3.04
CA THR A 15 11.50 -20.05 1.95
C THR A 15 10.08 -20.26 2.43
N TYR A 16 9.33 -19.17 2.51
CA TYR A 16 7.91 -19.19 2.83
C TYR A 16 7.17 -20.17 1.92
N ASP A 17 6.64 -21.25 2.52
CA ASP A 17 5.82 -22.26 1.86
C ASP A 17 4.33 -21.93 2.13
N PRO A 18 3.65 -21.24 1.21
CA PRO A 18 2.26 -20.79 1.41
C PRO A 18 1.29 -21.95 1.65
N ASP A 19 1.61 -23.17 1.23
CA ASP A 19 0.74 -24.34 1.39
C ASP A 19 0.84 -24.95 2.81
N ARG A 20 1.91 -24.64 3.56
CA ARG A 20 2.15 -25.13 4.93
C ARG A 20 1.92 -24.09 6.02
N GLU A 21 2.33 -22.84 5.80
CA GLU A 21 2.40 -21.81 6.86
C GLU A 21 1.20 -20.86 6.89
N GLY A 22 0.26 -20.96 5.93
CA GLY A 22 -1.11 -20.49 6.12
C GLY A 22 -1.40 -19.00 5.88
N TYR A 23 -0.48 -18.20 5.35
CA TYR A 23 -0.79 -16.85 4.86
C TYR A 23 -1.22 -16.82 3.38
N GLY A 24 -2.02 -17.79 2.93
CA GLY A 24 -2.67 -17.79 1.62
C GLY A 24 -1.75 -17.91 0.39
N ALA A 25 -2.28 -18.49 -0.68
CA ALA A 25 -1.57 -18.70 -1.93
C ALA A 25 -1.13 -17.37 -2.60
N ALA A 26 -0.09 -17.39 -3.43
CA ALA A 26 0.39 -16.20 -4.16
C ALA A 26 -0.68 -15.49 -5.00
N TRP A 27 -1.72 -16.21 -5.43
CA TRP A 27 -2.91 -15.62 -6.06
C TRP A 27 -3.84 -14.93 -5.05
N GLN A 28 -3.97 -15.46 -3.82
CA GLN A 28 -4.68 -14.81 -2.72
C GLN A 28 -3.94 -13.54 -2.30
N TRP A 29 -2.61 -13.51 -2.34
CA TRP A 29 -1.85 -12.27 -2.15
C TRP A 29 -2.13 -11.25 -3.25
N ARG A 30 -2.21 -11.66 -4.52
CA ARG A 30 -2.63 -10.76 -5.61
C ARG A 30 -4.07 -10.28 -5.45
N GLN A 31 -4.98 -11.15 -4.98
CA GLN A 31 -6.36 -10.81 -4.67
C GLN A 31 -6.45 -9.87 -3.48
N ASN A 32 -5.71 -10.11 -2.39
CA ASN A 32 -5.68 -9.28 -1.17
C ASN A 32 -4.97 -7.94 -1.42
N PHE A 33 -3.93 -7.91 -2.26
CA PHE A 33 -3.30 -6.68 -2.74
C PHE A 33 -4.24 -5.86 -3.64
N ARG A 34 -5.15 -6.53 -4.36
CA ARG A 34 -6.22 -5.91 -5.16
C ARG A 34 -7.51 -5.65 -4.37
N ALA A 35 -7.69 -6.31 -3.22
CA ALA A 35 -8.70 -6.02 -2.21
C ALA A 35 -8.25 -4.77 -1.46
N ARG A 36 -8.09 -3.69 -2.22
CA ARG A 36 -8.06 -2.35 -1.67
C ARG A 36 -9.42 -2.10 -1.03
N MET A 37 -9.41 -1.20 -0.05
CA MET A 37 -10.61 -0.59 0.50
C MET A 37 -11.68 -0.41 -0.60
N GLY A 38 -12.89 -0.90 -0.36
CA GLY A 38 -13.96 -0.77 -1.34
C GLY A 38 -14.29 0.71 -1.63
N ALA A 39 -14.86 1.03 -2.79
CA ALA A 39 -15.22 2.41 -3.09
C ALA A 39 -16.22 2.99 -2.06
N ASP A 40 -17.15 2.18 -1.57
CA ASP A 40 -18.12 2.62 -0.55
C ASP A 40 -17.45 2.78 0.82
N GLU A 41 -16.57 1.86 1.22
CA GLU A 41 -15.76 2.02 2.44
C GLU A 41 -14.88 3.27 2.37
N ALA A 42 -14.29 3.55 1.20
CA ALA A 42 -13.48 4.74 0.99
C ALA A 42 -14.30 6.03 1.10
N ARG A 43 -15.55 6.04 0.64
CA ARG A 43 -16.48 7.17 0.85
C ARG A 43 -16.79 7.36 2.33
N GLU A 44 -17.07 6.27 3.05
CA GLU A 44 -17.35 6.34 4.50
C GLU A 44 -16.14 6.84 5.31
N VAL A 45 -14.92 6.48 4.91
CA VAL A 45 -13.70 6.95 5.58
C VAL A 45 -13.48 8.44 5.39
N LEU A 46 -13.75 8.97 4.19
CA LEU A 46 -13.55 10.40 3.89
C LEU A 46 -14.74 11.28 4.28
N LYS A 47 -15.95 10.73 4.30
CA LYS A 47 -17.20 11.46 4.54
C LYS A 47 -17.32 12.67 3.59
N ASP A 48 -17.07 13.87 4.11
CA ASP A 48 -17.17 15.15 3.40
C ASP A 48 -15.82 15.68 2.90
N GLU A 49 -14.70 15.00 3.21
CA GLU A 49 -13.36 15.42 2.78
C GLU A 49 -13.13 15.14 1.29
N SER A 50 -12.58 16.12 0.57
CA SER A 50 -12.20 15.94 -0.84
C SER A 50 -11.04 14.94 -0.97
N PRO A 51 -11.13 13.92 -1.86
CA PRO A 51 -10.03 13.00 -2.12
C PRO A 51 -8.76 13.70 -2.59
N HIS A 52 -8.87 14.75 -3.40
CA HIS A 52 -7.71 15.56 -3.79
C HIS A 52 -7.13 16.31 -2.59
N GLY A 53 -8.00 16.87 -1.74
CA GLY A 53 -7.60 17.57 -0.52
C GLY A 53 -6.80 16.68 0.43
N VAL A 54 -7.21 15.43 0.63
CA VAL A 54 -6.48 14.45 1.45
C VAL A 54 -5.08 14.15 0.90
N LEU A 55 -4.92 14.15 -0.43
CA LEU A 55 -3.61 14.00 -1.07
C LEU A 55 -2.82 15.31 -1.17
N GLY A 56 -3.38 16.43 -0.71
CA GLY A 56 -2.76 17.75 -0.84
C GLY A 56 -2.71 18.26 -2.28
N LEU A 57 -3.67 17.85 -3.11
CA LEU A 57 -3.77 18.17 -4.53
C LEU A 57 -4.98 19.07 -4.82
N THR A 58 -4.92 19.75 -5.96
CA THR A 58 -6.08 20.47 -6.51
C THR A 58 -7.00 19.53 -7.28
N ASP A 59 -8.25 19.92 -7.49
CA ASP A 59 -9.21 19.13 -8.28
C ASP A 59 -8.84 19.00 -9.77
N ALA A 60 -7.86 19.79 -10.23
CA ALA A 60 -7.30 19.73 -11.58
C ALA A 60 -6.09 18.78 -11.70
N ALA A 61 -5.70 18.11 -10.61
CA ALA A 61 -4.53 17.23 -10.62
C ALA A 61 -4.70 16.05 -11.59
N THR A 62 -3.63 15.75 -12.31
CA THR A 62 -3.55 14.65 -13.25
C THR A 62 -3.36 13.30 -12.55
N TRP A 63 -3.68 12.20 -13.24
CA TRP A 63 -3.48 10.86 -12.69
C TRP A 63 -2.02 10.58 -12.26
N ASN A 64 -1.05 11.17 -12.96
CA ASN A 64 0.36 11.03 -12.61
C ASN A 64 0.71 11.76 -11.31
N GLU A 65 0.14 12.95 -11.08
CA GLU A 65 0.31 13.70 -9.83
C GLU A 65 -0.35 12.99 -8.67
N ILE A 66 -1.54 12.43 -8.87
CA ILE A 66 -2.27 11.61 -7.87
C ILE A 66 -1.40 10.43 -7.43
N LYS A 67 -0.86 9.65 -8.37
CA LYS A 67 0.05 8.52 -8.05
C LYS A 67 1.31 8.99 -7.33
N ARG A 68 1.87 10.14 -7.69
CA ARG A 68 3.08 10.68 -7.06
C ARG A 68 2.80 11.11 -5.63
N ALA A 69 1.74 11.89 -5.40
CA ALA A 69 1.31 12.33 -4.08
C ALA A 69 1.03 11.15 -3.16
N TYR A 70 0.28 10.15 -3.66
CA TYR A 70 0.00 8.91 -2.94
C TYR A 70 1.28 8.22 -2.46
N ARG A 71 2.26 7.98 -3.36
CA ARG A 71 3.52 7.31 -2.99
C ARG A 71 4.31 8.09 -1.94
N THR A 72 4.41 9.41 -2.10
CA THR A 72 5.10 10.27 -1.13
C THR A 72 4.45 10.21 0.25
N LEU A 73 3.13 10.32 0.32
CA LEU A 73 2.39 10.27 1.57
C LEU A 73 2.42 8.87 2.19
N ALA A 74 2.32 7.81 1.38
CA ALA A 74 2.42 6.44 1.84
C ALA A 74 3.77 6.15 2.49
N MET A 75 4.88 6.61 1.91
CA MET A 75 6.21 6.46 2.54
C MET A 75 6.32 7.21 3.87
N LYS A 76 5.68 8.39 3.97
CA LYS A 76 5.69 9.19 5.19
C LYS A 76 4.85 8.58 6.31
N PHE A 77 3.69 8.03 5.98
CA PHE A 77 2.71 7.53 6.94
C PHE A 77 2.62 6.00 6.99
N HIS A 78 3.60 5.27 6.46
CA HIS A 78 3.64 3.82 6.60
C HIS A 78 3.87 3.45 8.07
N PRO A 79 3.09 2.52 8.66
CA PRO A 79 3.25 2.13 10.06
C PRO A 79 4.67 1.62 10.36
N ASP A 80 5.28 0.83 9.46
CA ASP A 80 6.66 0.35 9.61
C ASP A 80 7.71 1.47 9.71
N HIS A 81 7.41 2.66 9.18
CA HIS A 81 8.29 3.83 9.23
C HIS A 81 7.81 4.90 10.22
N ALA A 82 6.71 4.66 10.95
CA ALA A 82 6.11 5.64 11.84
C ALA A 82 7.10 6.14 12.89
N THR A 83 7.78 5.22 13.58
CA THR A 83 8.79 5.56 14.59
C THR A 83 9.96 6.36 14.01
N ALA A 84 10.44 6.01 12.81
CA ALA A 84 11.51 6.72 12.13
C ALA A 84 11.11 8.14 11.72
N ASN A 85 9.83 8.35 11.43
CA ASN A 85 9.26 9.64 11.04
C ASN A 85 8.75 10.46 12.24
N GLY A 86 8.91 9.98 13.48
CA GLY A 86 8.43 10.65 14.68
C GLY A 86 6.90 10.67 14.81
N ILE A 87 6.22 9.71 14.21
CA ILE A 87 4.75 9.57 14.20
C ILE A 87 4.39 8.34 15.05
N THR A 88 3.27 8.39 15.76
CA THR A 88 2.76 7.19 16.43
C THR A 88 2.25 6.19 15.40
N GLU A 89 2.36 4.89 15.68
CA GLU A 89 1.84 3.85 14.78
C GLU A 89 0.34 4.02 14.54
N GLN A 90 -0.40 4.47 15.56
CA GLN A 90 -1.83 4.74 15.45
C GLN A 90 -2.12 5.89 14.48
N ASP A 91 -1.42 7.02 14.60
CA ASP A 91 -1.61 8.17 13.70
C ASP A 91 -1.18 7.83 12.26
N ALA A 92 -0.08 7.10 12.10
CA ALA A 92 0.37 6.62 10.81
C ALA A 92 -0.68 5.70 10.15
N THR A 93 -1.25 4.76 10.92
CA THR A 93 -2.30 3.86 10.46
C THR A 93 -3.56 4.63 10.03
N GLN A 94 -4.01 5.59 10.84
CA GLN A 94 -5.20 6.39 10.53
C GLN A 94 -4.98 7.27 9.30
N GLN A 95 -3.81 7.89 9.18
CA GLN A 95 -3.48 8.71 8.03
C GLN A 95 -3.33 7.87 6.76
N MET A 96 -2.68 6.70 6.85
CA MET A 96 -2.57 5.75 5.75
C MET A 96 -3.96 5.27 5.30
N LYS A 97 -4.88 5.01 6.23
CA LYS A 97 -6.27 4.63 5.91
C LYS A 97 -6.95 5.71 5.06
N ARG A 98 -6.82 6.99 5.45
CA ARG A 98 -7.36 8.13 4.69
C ARG A 98 -6.72 8.28 3.31
N ILE A 99 -5.39 8.17 3.23
CA ILE A 99 -4.63 8.26 1.97
C ILE A 99 -5.08 7.16 0.99
N ASN A 100 -5.25 5.93 1.49
CA ASN A 100 -5.75 4.81 0.69
C ASN A 100 -7.19 5.04 0.22
N ALA A 101 -8.08 5.55 1.09
CA ALA A 101 -9.45 5.89 0.72
C ALA A 101 -9.49 6.92 -0.42
N ALA A 102 -8.74 8.01 -0.29
CA ALA A 102 -8.64 9.04 -1.31
C ALA A 102 -8.12 8.49 -2.64
N TYR A 103 -7.07 7.68 -2.61
CA TYR A 103 -6.51 7.06 -3.80
C TYR A 103 -7.52 6.14 -4.51
N VAL A 104 -8.28 5.32 -3.77
CA VAL A 104 -9.31 4.43 -4.36
C VAL A 104 -10.37 5.22 -5.11
N LEU A 105 -10.88 6.31 -4.53
CA LEU A 105 -11.91 7.13 -5.18
C LEU A 105 -11.39 7.81 -6.44
N LEU A 106 -10.14 8.27 -6.42
CA LEU A 106 -9.50 8.88 -7.57
C LEU A 106 -9.13 7.84 -8.64
N GLU A 107 -8.66 6.65 -8.25
CA GLU A 107 -8.38 5.55 -9.16
C GLU A 107 -9.64 5.09 -9.89
N ALA A 108 -10.79 5.05 -9.21
CA ALA A 108 -12.06 4.74 -9.85
C ALA A 108 -12.46 5.76 -10.93
N ARG A 109 -12.07 7.04 -10.76
CA ARG A 109 -12.37 8.14 -11.69
C ARG A 109 -11.38 8.26 -12.84
N PHE A 110 -10.09 8.03 -12.59
CA PHE A 110 -9.00 8.29 -13.54
C PHE A 110 -8.32 7.03 -14.08
N GLY A 111 -8.47 5.89 -13.39
CA GLY A 111 -7.79 4.62 -13.71
C GLY A 111 -8.50 3.75 -14.75
N LYS A 112 -9.67 4.17 -15.26
CA LYS A 112 -10.42 3.47 -16.32
C LYS A 112 -10.17 4.04 -17.74
N ALA A 113 -9.07 4.76 -17.94
CA ALA A 113 -8.65 5.21 -19.27
C ALA A 113 -7.78 4.16 -19.97
#